data_AF-A0A953WE33-F1
#
_entry.id   AF-A0A953WE33-F1
#
_cell.length_a   1.000
_cell.length_b   1.000
_cell.length_c   1.000
_cell.angle_alpha   90.00
_cell.angle_beta   90.00
_cell.angle_gamma   90.00
#
_symmetry.space_group_name_H-M   'P 1'
#
loop_
_entity.id
_entity.type
_entity.pdbx_description
1 polymer ?
#
loop_
_entity_poly.entity_id
_entity_poly.type
_entity_poly.pdbx_seq_one_letter_code
_entity_poly.pdbx_strand_id
1 'polypeptide(L)'
;ISPPPHHDIYSIEDLAQLIYDLKQINPEARVCVKLVAQSGVGTVAAGVAKAKADIILIAGGVGGTGASPQTSVKFAGLPWEMGLAEAHQILSLNNLRDKVTLRTDGGLRTGRDIVIAAMLGAEEYGIGTASLVAMGCIMVRQCHSNTCPVGVCVQDEALRAHFTGTPEKVVNLMSFIAEDVREILASLGLKSLDEAIGRTDLLAQVSRGATHLDDLDLNPLLVQVDTDKPIVYQPAHREEVPDTLDAQILRDAEPFFERSEKMQLEYDVQNTMRAIGTRSSSAITRKFGMHALPEGRLHIRLEGSAGQSLGAFSVQGLLLEVIGDANDYVGKGLSGATIVVAPRPKDRRSASGDAIIGNTCLYGATSGKLFASGTAGVRFAVRNSGAKTVVEGCGANGCEYMTNGRAVILGPIGDNFGAGMTGGAAFIWDPTNRFERVANPDSIDWHPLPEMPAEHIGEAKALIEEHVRRTGSVRGKEILDDWDRSVHDMLMVVPKEIAHLLLGRTKPKKKAKAKA
;
A
#
# COMPACT_ATOMS: atom_id res chain seq x y z
N ILE A 1 11.24 2.43 -9.27
CA ILE A 1 11.63 2.52 -7.85
C ILE A 1 10.36 2.82 -7.07
N SER A 2 10.07 2.13 -5.97
CA SER A 2 8.90 2.44 -5.14
C SER A 2 9.09 3.80 -4.44
N PRO A 3 8.03 4.57 -4.20
CA PRO A 3 8.13 5.74 -3.33
C PRO A 3 8.64 5.35 -1.94
N PRO A 4 9.48 6.17 -1.27
CA PRO A 4 9.91 5.89 0.09
C PRO A 4 8.76 5.81 1.11
N PRO A 5 7.75 6.71 1.10
CA PRO A 5 6.58 6.58 1.97
C PRO A 5 5.45 5.79 1.31
N HIS A 6 4.59 5.23 2.16
CA HIS A 6 3.22 4.92 1.78
C HIS A 6 2.45 6.25 1.66
N HIS A 7 1.87 6.55 0.49
CA HIS A 7 1.23 7.85 0.25
C HIS A 7 -0.13 8.00 0.96
N ASP A 8 -0.58 6.94 1.60
CA ASP A 8 -1.75 6.83 2.48
C ASP A 8 -1.36 6.61 3.95
N ILE A 9 -0.09 6.86 4.32
CA ILE A 9 0.41 6.86 5.70
C ILE A 9 1.36 8.05 5.89
N TYR A 10 0.85 9.19 6.34
CA TYR A 10 1.67 10.34 6.75
C TYR A 10 1.68 10.57 8.26
N SER A 11 0.86 9.82 8.99
CA SER A 11 0.63 9.96 10.42
C SER A 11 0.18 8.62 11.02
N ILE A 12 0.01 8.59 12.35
CA ILE A 12 -0.44 7.36 13.03
C ILE A 12 -1.93 7.08 12.78
N GLU A 13 -2.72 8.14 12.61
CA GLU A 13 -4.13 8.07 12.26
C GLU A 13 -4.34 7.55 10.83
N ASP A 14 -3.45 7.91 9.90
CA ASP A 14 -3.47 7.33 8.55
C ASP A 14 -3.12 5.84 8.57
N LEU A 15 -2.15 5.43 9.39
CA LEU A 15 -1.86 3.99 9.58
C LEU A 15 -3.07 3.26 10.16
N ALA A 16 -3.75 3.85 11.14
CA ALA A 16 -4.99 3.30 11.67
C ALA A 16 -6.08 3.18 10.60
N GLN A 17 -6.17 4.15 9.68
CA GLN A 17 -7.07 4.07 8.53
C GLN A 17 -6.70 2.93 7.58
N LEU A 18 -5.42 2.74 7.25
CA LEU A 18 -5.01 1.59 6.41
C LEU A 18 -5.31 0.25 7.10
N ILE A 19 -5.00 0.12 8.40
CA ILE A 19 -5.32 -1.09 9.17
C ILE A 19 -6.84 -1.35 9.13
N TYR A 20 -7.65 -0.30 9.29
CA TYR A 20 -9.09 -0.38 9.14
C TYR A 20 -9.49 -0.88 7.75
N ASP A 21 -8.98 -0.27 6.68
CA ASP A 21 -9.29 -0.65 5.29
C ASP A 21 -8.93 -2.13 5.02
N LEU A 22 -7.76 -2.58 5.48
CA LEU A 22 -7.29 -3.97 5.34
C LEU A 22 -8.22 -4.95 6.08
N LYS A 23 -8.65 -4.58 7.29
CA LYS A 23 -9.59 -5.38 8.08
C LYS A 23 -11.01 -5.31 7.54
N GLN A 24 -11.39 -4.29 6.77
CA GLN A 24 -12.66 -4.22 6.04
C GLN A 24 -12.66 -5.10 4.78
N ILE A 25 -11.60 -5.07 3.97
CA ILE A 25 -11.52 -5.93 2.77
C ILE A 25 -11.27 -7.39 3.13
N ASN A 26 -10.64 -7.67 4.27
CA ASN A 26 -10.47 -9.04 4.75
C ASN A 26 -10.83 -9.17 6.24
N PRO A 27 -12.04 -9.68 6.57
CA PRO A 27 -12.49 -9.84 7.95
C PRO A 27 -11.68 -10.86 8.76
N GLU A 28 -10.97 -11.77 8.10
CA GLU A 28 -10.30 -12.90 8.74
C GLU A 28 -8.81 -12.64 8.97
N ALA A 29 -8.20 -11.74 8.19
CA ALA A 29 -6.76 -11.53 8.22
C ALA A 29 -6.31 -10.73 9.44
N ARG A 30 -5.18 -11.15 10.01
CA ARG A 30 -4.38 -10.36 10.94
C ARG A 30 -3.51 -9.36 10.18
N VAL A 31 -3.35 -8.17 10.72
CA VAL A 31 -2.55 -7.09 10.14
C VAL A 31 -1.22 -6.96 10.88
N CYS A 32 -0.13 -7.07 10.13
CA CYS A 32 1.22 -6.90 10.64
C CYS A 32 1.82 -5.57 10.16
N VAL A 33 2.38 -4.81 11.10
CA VAL A 33 3.17 -3.61 10.78
C VAL A 33 4.65 -3.95 10.96
N LYS A 34 5.40 -3.90 9.86
CA LYS A 34 6.86 -4.09 9.85
C LYS A 34 7.56 -2.76 10.12
N LEU A 35 8.22 -2.68 11.27
CA LEU A 35 9.08 -1.58 11.67
C LEU A 35 10.55 -2.01 11.62
N VAL A 36 11.46 -1.06 11.49
CA VAL A 36 12.91 -1.29 11.63
C VAL A 36 13.34 -0.81 13.01
N ALA A 37 14.19 -1.58 13.68
CA ALA A 37 14.73 -1.23 14.98
C ALA A 37 15.48 0.10 14.90
N GLN A 38 15.09 1.02 15.76
CA GLN A 38 15.71 2.31 16.01
C GLN A 38 15.29 2.75 17.42
N SER A 39 16.11 3.56 18.09
CA SER A 39 15.69 4.22 19.32
C SER A 39 14.40 5.02 19.09
N GLY A 40 13.41 4.83 19.96
CA GLY A 40 12.09 5.43 19.85
C GLY A 40 11.04 4.52 19.19
N VAL A 41 11.44 3.35 18.67
CA VAL A 41 10.51 2.39 18.05
C VAL A 41 9.46 1.87 19.04
N GLY A 42 9.74 1.83 20.34
CA GLY A 42 8.77 1.42 21.34
C GLY A 42 7.57 2.38 21.44
N THR A 43 7.83 3.68 21.30
CA THR A 43 6.76 4.70 21.26
C THR A 43 5.89 4.54 20.01
N VAL A 44 6.52 4.28 18.86
CA VAL A 44 5.80 3.99 17.61
C VAL A 44 4.98 2.70 17.75
N ALA A 45 5.55 1.65 18.35
CA ALA A 45 4.87 0.39 18.58
C ALA A 45 3.60 0.55 19.44
N ALA A 46 3.64 1.41 20.47
CA ALA A 46 2.45 1.73 21.25
C ALA A 46 1.36 2.41 20.41
N GLY A 47 1.74 3.33 19.51
CA GLY A 47 0.82 3.92 18.54
C GLY A 47 0.22 2.87 17.60
N VAL A 48 1.05 1.98 17.07
CA VAL A 48 0.65 0.88 16.17
C VAL A 48 -0.35 -0.08 16.85
N ALA A 49 -0.11 -0.43 18.11
CA ALA A 49 -1.04 -1.24 18.89
C ALA A 49 -2.39 -0.54 19.08
N LYS A 50 -2.38 0.77 19.42
CA LYS A 50 -3.61 1.59 19.52
C LYS A 50 -4.35 1.73 18.19
N ALA A 51 -3.62 1.70 17.07
CA ALA A 51 -4.13 1.68 15.71
C ALA A 51 -4.72 0.31 15.30
N LYS A 52 -4.81 -0.65 16.22
CA LYS A 52 -5.45 -1.97 16.04
C LYS A 52 -4.67 -2.92 15.12
N ALA A 53 -3.34 -2.79 15.03
CA ALA A 53 -2.51 -3.85 14.46
C ALA A 53 -2.56 -5.11 15.33
N ASP A 54 -2.37 -6.28 14.73
CA ASP A 54 -2.37 -7.57 15.45
C ASP A 54 -0.95 -8.07 15.70
N ILE A 55 0.00 -7.66 14.86
CA ILE A 55 1.39 -8.07 14.89
C ILE A 55 2.27 -6.85 14.65
N ILE A 56 3.32 -6.69 15.44
CA ILE A 56 4.39 -5.73 15.20
C ILE A 56 5.66 -6.51 14.94
N LEU A 57 6.25 -6.35 13.75
CA LEU A 57 7.55 -6.91 13.44
C LEU A 57 8.65 -5.87 13.66
N ILE A 58 9.63 -6.18 14.50
CA ILE A 58 10.85 -5.39 14.68
C ILE A 58 11.98 -6.03 13.89
N ALA A 59 12.35 -5.41 12.77
CA ALA A 59 13.45 -5.84 11.91
C ALA A 59 14.78 -5.22 12.34
N GLY A 60 15.83 -6.02 12.49
CA GLY A 60 17.19 -5.53 12.75
C GLY A 60 17.85 -4.92 11.51
N GLY A 61 18.78 -3.99 11.73
CA GLY A 61 19.52 -3.28 10.68
C GLY A 61 20.41 -4.16 9.79
N VAL A 62 20.67 -5.41 10.21
CA VAL A 62 21.47 -6.40 9.44
C VAL A 62 20.62 -7.30 8.52
N GLY A 63 19.36 -6.93 8.26
CA GLY A 63 18.45 -7.62 7.35
C GLY A 63 18.99 -7.75 5.91
N GLY A 64 18.54 -8.79 5.19
CA GLY A 64 18.90 -9.00 3.79
C GLY A 64 18.13 -8.08 2.83
N THR A 65 18.72 -7.76 1.67
CA THR A 65 18.05 -7.05 0.58
C THR A 65 18.59 -7.50 -0.77
N GLY A 66 17.72 -7.55 -1.78
CA GLY A 66 18.11 -7.84 -3.17
C GLY A 66 18.84 -6.66 -3.84
N ALA A 67 18.47 -5.43 -3.50
CA ALA A 67 19.07 -4.21 -4.03
C ALA A 67 18.86 -3.05 -3.05
N SER A 68 19.95 -2.38 -2.66
CA SER A 68 19.92 -1.20 -1.79
C SER A 68 21.24 -0.43 -1.91
N PRO A 69 21.26 0.90 -1.72
CA PRO A 69 22.50 1.64 -1.53
C PRO A 69 23.35 1.06 -0.41
N GLN A 70 24.66 0.98 -0.62
CA GLN A 70 25.59 0.46 0.41
C GLN A 70 25.58 1.31 1.68
N THR A 71 25.34 2.61 1.55
CA THR A 71 25.20 3.52 2.69
C THR A 71 24.06 3.08 3.60
N SER A 72 22.88 2.78 3.06
CA SER A 72 21.74 2.28 3.84
C SER A 72 22.04 0.93 4.49
N VAL A 73 22.67 0.00 3.76
CA VAL A 73 23.04 -1.33 4.29
C VAL A 73 24.04 -1.25 5.46
N LYS A 74 24.89 -0.23 5.49
CA LYS A 74 25.95 -0.09 6.50
C LYS A 74 25.60 0.85 7.64
N PHE A 75 24.72 1.81 7.42
CA PHE A 75 24.53 2.95 8.33
C PHE A 75 23.08 3.25 8.71
N ALA A 76 22.09 2.48 8.24
CA ALA A 76 20.68 2.66 8.61
C ALA A 76 20.14 1.46 9.40
N GLY A 77 19.45 1.74 10.50
CA GLY A 77 18.87 0.74 11.41
C GLY A 77 19.80 0.34 12.56
N LEU A 78 19.20 -0.14 13.65
CA LEU A 78 19.88 -0.64 14.85
C LEU A 78 19.76 -2.17 14.99
N PRO A 79 20.52 -2.81 15.89
CA PRO A 79 20.31 -4.21 16.25
C PRO A 79 18.87 -4.47 16.71
N TRP A 80 18.33 -5.64 16.36
CA TRP A 80 16.95 -6.00 16.71
C TRP A 80 16.79 -6.17 18.21
N GLU A 81 17.85 -6.57 18.93
CA GLU A 81 17.88 -6.74 20.39
C GLU A 81 17.43 -5.45 21.09
N MET A 82 17.92 -4.29 20.62
CA MET A 82 17.56 -2.98 21.17
C MET A 82 16.10 -2.63 20.88
N GLY A 83 15.70 -2.70 19.61
CA GLY A 83 14.35 -2.31 19.22
C GLY A 83 13.26 -3.25 19.76
N LEU A 84 13.57 -4.55 19.86
CA LEU A 84 12.65 -5.56 20.38
C LEU A 84 12.42 -5.39 21.88
N ALA A 85 13.51 -5.24 22.65
CA ALA A 85 13.41 -4.98 24.08
C ALA A 85 12.65 -3.67 24.35
N GLU A 86 12.97 -2.59 23.63
CA GLU A 86 12.26 -1.31 23.76
C GLU A 86 10.77 -1.45 23.45
N ALA A 87 10.41 -2.14 22.37
CA ALA A 87 9.01 -2.39 22.02
C ALA A 87 8.30 -3.21 23.10
N HIS A 88 8.91 -4.29 23.57
CA HIS A 88 8.37 -5.13 24.63
C HIS A 88 8.13 -4.30 25.91
N GLN A 89 9.13 -3.56 26.37
CA GLN A 89 9.07 -2.75 27.58
C GLN A 89 8.02 -1.63 27.48
N ILE A 90 8.01 -0.84 26.41
CA ILE A 90 7.06 0.28 26.26
C ILE A 90 5.62 -0.21 26.10
N LEU A 91 5.39 -1.30 25.36
CA LEU A 91 4.06 -1.89 25.26
C LEU A 91 3.57 -2.40 26.62
N SER A 92 4.44 -3.02 27.42
CA SER A 92 4.13 -3.49 28.77
C SER A 92 3.81 -2.32 29.71
N LEU A 93 4.63 -1.26 29.70
CA LEU A 93 4.41 -0.03 30.47
C LEU A 93 3.05 0.64 30.17
N ASN A 94 2.54 0.47 28.96
CA ASN A 94 1.27 1.05 28.53
C ASN A 94 0.07 0.10 28.62
N ASN A 95 0.25 -1.12 29.17
CA ASN A 95 -0.79 -2.16 29.18
C ASN A 95 -1.33 -2.49 27.78
N LEU A 96 -0.45 -2.53 26.78
CA LEU A 96 -0.77 -2.84 25.38
C LEU A 96 -0.10 -4.13 24.89
N ARG A 97 0.78 -4.75 25.69
CA ARG A 97 1.57 -5.90 25.26
C ARG A 97 0.73 -7.15 24.97
N ASP A 98 -0.44 -7.28 25.57
CA ASP A 98 -1.42 -8.34 25.31
C ASP A 98 -2.20 -8.14 23.99
N LYS A 99 -2.15 -6.95 23.39
CA LYS A 99 -2.91 -6.61 22.18
C LYS A 99 -2.24 -7.04 20.88
N VAL A 100 -0.92 -7.25 20.92
CA VAL A 100 -0.11 -7.49 19.72
C VAL A 100 0.82 -8.66 19.92
N THR A 101 1.06 -9.40 18.84
CA THR A 101 2.18 -10.32 18.76
C THR A 101 3.45 -9.57 18.35
N LEU A 102 4.55 -9.74 19.07
CA LEU A 102 5.86 -9.23 18.66
C LEU A 102 6.58 -10.27 17.82
N ARG A 103 6.93 -9.89 16.60
CA ARG A 103 7.75 -10.68 15.68
C ARG A 103 9.11 -10.01 15.51
N THR A 104 10.16 -10.76 15.29
CA THR A 104 11.47 -10.17 14.95
C THR A 104 12.16 -10.89 13.81
N ASP A 105 12.95 -10.15 13.03
CA ASP A 105 13.86 -10.67 12.02
C ASP A 105 15.17 -9.86 12.03
N GLY A 106 16.21 -10.35 11.35
CA GLY A 106 17.48 -9.63 11.24
C GLY A 106 18.70 -10.49 11.55
N GLY A 107 18.98 -11.47 10.69
CA GLY A 107 20.18 -12.30 10.81
C GLY A 107 20.07 -13.47 11.79
N LEU A 108 18.85 -13.86 12.20
CA LEU A 108 18.57 -15.07 12.97
C LEU A 108 18.96 -16.31 12.16
N ARG A 109 19.79 -17.19 12.75
CA ARG A 109 20.33 -18.38 12.07
C ARG A 109 20.34 -19.64 12.94
N THR A 110 20.27 -19.49 14.26
CA THR A 110 20.47 -20.59 15.23
C THR A 110 19.32 -20.66 16.23
N GLY A 111 19.16 -21.79 16.92
CA GLY A 111 18.19 -21.92 18.00
C GLY A 111 18.49 -20.96 19.17
N ARG A 112 19.77 -20.67 19.44
CA ARG A 112 20.16 -19.65 20.42
C ARG A 112 19.64 -18.26 20.07
N ASP A 113 19.73 -17.85 18.80
CA ASP A 113 19.21 -16.54 18.38
C ASP A 113 17.70 -16.44 18.66
N ILE A 114 16.96 -17.54 18.40
CA ILE A 114 15.52 -17.63 18.65
C ILE A 114 15.22 -17.55 20.15
N VAL A 115 15.93 -18.30 20.98
CA VAL A 115 15.72 -18.31 22.44
C VAL A 115 16.04 -16.93 23.06
N ILE A 116 17.10 -16.26 22.60
CA ILE A 116 17.40 -14.89 23.06
C ILE A 116 16.32 -13.92 22.62
N ALA A 117 15.85 -14.01 21.37
CA ALA A 117 14.74 -13.18 20.90
C ALA A 117 13.45 -13.43 21.71
N ALA A 118 13.17 -14.69 22.07
CA ALA A 118 12.06 -15.04 22.95
C ALA A 118 12.20 -14.33 24.31
N MET A 119 13.36 -14.47 24.96
CA MET A 119 13.64 -13.84 26.26
C MET A 119 13.55 -12.32 26.23
N LEU A 120 13.91 -11.68 25.11
CA LEU A 120 13.73 -10.24 24.88
C LEU A 120 12.29 -9.84 24.50
N GLY A 121 11.38 -10.82 24.37
CA GLY A 121 9.95 -10.60 24.28
C GLY A 121 9.30 -10.86 22.93
N ALA A 122 10.00 -11.45 21.96
CA ALA A 122 9.40 -11.90 20.70
C ALA A 122 8.63 -13.22 20.87
N GLU A 123 7.64 -13.42 20.01
CA GLU A 123 6.79 -14.61 19.94
C GLU A 123 6.92 -15.33 18.59
N GLU A 124 7.34 -14.59 17.55
CA GLU A 124 7.50 -15.12 16.20
C GLU A 124 8.83 -14.65 15.57
N TYR A 125 9.41 -15.48 14.70
CA TYR A 125 10.80 -15.30 14.24
C TYR A 125 10.91 -15.42 12.72
N GLY A 126 11.42 -14.37 12.08
CA GLY A 126 11.60 -14.30 10.63
C GLY A 126 12.99 -14.77 10.18
N ILE A 127 13.03 -15.81 9.34
CA ILE A 127 14.28 -16.40 8.83
C ILE A 127 14.32 -16.27 7.30
N GLY A 128 14.96 -15.20 6.82
CA GLY A 128 15.12 -14.92 5.38
C GLY A 128 16.40 -15.52 4.79
N THR A 129 17.55 -14.91 5.08
CA THR A 129 18.83 -15.26 4.43
C THR A 129 19.25 -16.71 4.66
N ALA A 130 19.08 -17.27 5.87
CA ALA A 130 19.42 -18.67 6.11
C ALA A 130 18.57 -19.62 5.24
N SER A 131 17.28 -19.31 5.06
CA SER A 131 16.40 -20.04 4.14
C SER A 131 16.86 -19.92 2.68
N LEU A 132 17.32 -18.74 2.25
CA LEU A 132 17.94 -18.58 0.92
C LEU A 132 19.22 -19.43 0.77
N VAL A 133 20.05 -19.52 1.81
CA VAL A 133 21.26 -20.35 1.83
C VAL A 133 20.90 -21.83 1.76
N ALA A 134 19.89 -22.29 2.51
CA ALA A 134 19.38 -23.66 2.41
C ALA A 134 18.86 -23.98 1.00
N MET A 135 18.31 -22.98 0.30
CA MET A 135 17.90 -23.11 -1.11
C MET A 135 19.07 -23.04 -2.12
N GLY A 136 20.30 -22.79 -1.67
CA GLY A 136 21.50 -22.81 -2.51
C GLY A 136 22.20 -21.45 -2.68
N CYS A 137 21.77 -20.39 -2.01
CA CYS A 137 22.50 -19.12 -2.02
C CYS A 137 23.92 -19.30 -1.47
N ILE A 138 24.92 -18.94 -2.27
CA ILE A 138 26.35 -18.99 -1.92
C ILE A 138 26.91 -17.63 -1.46
N MET A 139 26.03 -16.67 -1.13
CA MET A 139 26.40 -15.35 -0.58
C MET A 139 27.36 -14.50 -1.44
N VAL A 140 27.26 -14.60 -2.78
CA VAL A 140 28.09 -13.83 -3.73
C VAL A 140 27.68 -12.36 -3.89
N ARG A 141 26.53 -11.95 -3.32
CA ARG A 141 26.05 -10.54 -3.25
C ARG A 141 25.81 -9.83 -4.59
N GLN A 142 25.40 -10.57 -5.62
CA GLN A 142 25.07 -10.06 -6.96
C GLN A 142 23.56 -10.04 -7.25
N CYS A 143 22.72 -10.04 -6.22
CA CYS A 143 21.26 -10.14 -6.37
C CYS A 143 20.67 -9.02 -7.24
N HIS A 144 21.23 -7.80 -7.15
CA HIS A 144 20.82 -6.63 -7.92
C HIS A 144 21.28 -6.66 -9.39
N SER A 145 22.23 -7.54 -9.73
CA SER A 145 22.88 -7.54 -11.04
C SER A 145 22.16 -8.43 -12.07
N ASN A 146 21.14 -9.19 -11.65
CA ASN A 146 20.48 -10.21 -12.48
C ASN A 146 21.46 -11.30 -12.99
N THR A 147 22.51 -11.59 -12.21
CA THR A 147 23.57 -12.57 -12.56
C THR A 147 23.78 -13.61 -11.46
N CYS A 148 22.72 -14.01 -10.75
CA CYS A 148 22.84 -14.99 -9.68
C CYS A 148 23.30 -16.36 -10.25
N PRO A 149 24.47 -16.89 -9.85
CA PRO A 149 25.04 -18.11 -10.46
C PRO A 149 24.27 -19.39 -10.11
N VAL A 150 23.37 -19.31 -9.14
CA VAL A 150 22.64 -20.46 -8.57
C VAL A 150 21.12 -20.33 -8.73
N GLY A 151 20.66 -19.43 -9.60
CA GLY A 151 19.24 -19.30 -9.93
C GLY A 151 18.32 -18.76 -8.82
N VAL A 152 18.86 -18.24 -7.70
CA VAL A 152 18.05 -17.78 -6.55
C VAL A 152 17.44 -16.39 -6.77
N CYS A 153 18.27 -15.36 -7.03
CA CYS A 153 17.80 -13.98 -7.20
C CYS A 153 18.11 -13.47 -8.62
N VAL A 154 17.41 -14.00 -9.62
CA VAL A 154 17.62 -13.71 -11.04
C VAL A 154 16.37 -14.00 -11.85
N GLN A 155 16.12 -13.20 -12.90
CA GLN A 155 14.99 -13.36 -13.82
C GLN A 155 15.41 -13.98 -15.18
N ASP A 156 16.70 -13.92 -15.51
CA ASP A 156 17.26 -14.61 -16.68
C ASP A 156 16.98 -16.12 -16.64
N GLU A 157 16.42 -16.67 -17.71
CA GLU A 157 15.95 -18.06 -17.76
C GLU A 157 17.09 -19.08 -17.70
N ALA A 158 18.22 -18.80 -18.35
CA ALA A 158 19.37 -19.70 -18.36
C ALA A 158 19.98 -19.81 -16.96
N LEU A 159 20.08 -18.69 -16.24
CA LEU A 159 20.57 -18.68 -14.86
C LEU A 159 19.56 -19.27 -13.87
N ARG A 160 18.24 -19.08 -14.08
CA ARG A 160 17.18 -19.73 -13.27
C ARG A 160 17.22 -21.25 -13.37
N ALA A 161 17.65 -21.81 -14.52
CA ALA A 161 17.81 -23.25 -14.69
C ALA A 161 18.88 -23.86 -13.76
N HIS A 162 19.74 -23.06 -13.14
CA HIS A 162 20.71 -23.51 -12.12
C HIS A 162 20.13 -23.60 -10.71
N PHE A 163 18.86 -23.23 -10.49
CA PHE A 163 18.23 -23.32 -9.17
C PHE A 163 18.04 -24.77 -8.74
N THR A 164 18.60 -25.12 -7.59
CA THR A 164 18.50 -26.47 -6.98
C THR A 164 17.87 -26.46 -5.59
N GLY A 165 17.26 -25.35 -5.19
CA GLY A 165 16.53 -25.25 -3.93
C GLY A 165 15.28 -26.12 -3.94
N THR A 166 14.97 -26.72 -2.80
CA THR A 166 13.79 -27.58 -2.65
C THR A 166 13.03 -27.23 -1.37
N PRO A 167 11.71 -27.46 -1.32
CA PRO A 167 10.94 -27.31 -0.08
C PRO A 167 11.54 -28.10 1.09
N GLU A 168 11.99 -29.33 0.85
CA GLU A 168 12.55 -30.24 1.86
C GLU A 168 13.80 -29.64 2.52
N LYS A 169 14.64 -28.90 1.78
CA LYS A 169 15.82 -28.25 2.36
C LYS A 169 15.45 -27.16 3.36
N VAL A 170 14.39 -26.41 3.06
CA VAL A 170 13.87 -25.37 3.97
C VAL A 170 13.19 -26.00 5.18
N VAL A 171 12.40 -27.07 4.98
CA VAL A 171 11.81 -27.84 6.08
C VAL A 171 12.90 -28.36 7.01
N ASN A 172 13.96 -28.99 6.48
CA ASN A 172 15.06 -29.49 7.28
C ASN A 172 15.77 -28.38 8.08
N LEU A 173 16.01 -27.20 7.47
CA LEU A 173 16.56 -26.04 8.19
C LEU A 173 15.69 -25.67 9.39
N MET A 174 14.38 -25.54 9.19
CA MET A 174 13.45 -25.18 10.27
C MET A 174 13.39 -26.27 11.34
N SER A 175 13.41 -27.55 10.95
CA SER A 175 13.44 -28.69 11.88
C SER A 175 14.69 -28.68 12.75
N PHE A 176 15.87 -28.39 12.17
CA PHE A 176 17.11 -28.31 12.94
C PHE A 176 17.12 -27.13 13.91
N ILE A 177 16.63 -25.96 13.48
CA ILE A 177 16.52 -24.80 14.38
C ILE A 177 15.54 -25.09 15.51
N ALA A 178 14.41 -25.75 15.24
CA ALA A 178 13.44 -26.12 16.26
C ALA A 178 13.97 -27.17 17.26
N GLU A 179 14.78 -28.13 16.80
CA GLU A 179 15.49 -29.06 17.67
C GLU A 179 16.48 -28.33 18.59
N ASP A 180 17.32 -27.46 18.03
CA ASP A 180 18.30 -26.65 18.77
C ASP A 180 17.62 -25.77 19.83
N VAL A 181 16.48 -25.14 19.49
CA VAL A 181 15.63 -24.42 20.47
C VAL A 181 15.21 -25.33 21.62
N ARG A 182 14.72 -26.54 21.33
CA ARG A 182 14.26 -27.47 22.36
C ARG A 182 15.39 -27.95 23.27
N GLU A 183 16.57 -28.22 22.71
CA GLU A 183 17.76 -28.59 23.49
C GLU A 183 18.15 -27.47 24.45
N ILE A 184 18.16 -26.21 23.99
CA ILE A 184 18.46 -25.05 24.82
C ILE A 184 17.41 -24.88 25.92
N LEU A 185 16.11 -24.93 25.60
CA LEU A 185 15.04 -24.81 26.58
C LEU A 185 15.15 -25.90 27.67
N ALA A 186 15.40 -27.15 27.27
CA ALA A 186 15.60 -28.26 28.19
C ALA A 186 16.80 -28.01 29.13
N SER A 187 17.90 -27.45 28.61
CA SER A 187 19.07 -27.09 29.43
C SER A 187 18.79 -26.01 30.48
N LEU A 188 17.81 -25.15 30.21
CA LEU A 188 17.33 -24.09 31.12
C LEU A 188 16.20 -24.57 32.04
N GLY A 189 15.76 -25.82 31.91
CA GLY A 189 14.64 -26.38 32.68
C GLY A 189 13.25 -25.91 32.23
N LEU A 190 13.14 -25.31 31.04
CA LEU A 190 11.88 -24.84 30.46
C LEU A 190 11.27 -25.92 29.57
N LYS A 191 9.94 -26.06 29.58
CA LYS A 191 9.23 -27.09 28.80
C LYS A 191 8.66 -26.58 27.48
N SER A 192 8.58 -25.25 27.31
CA SER A 192 8.03 -24.61 26.13
C SER A 192 8.71 -23.27 25.88
N LEU A 193 8.58 -22.76 24.65
CA LEU A 193 9.10 -21.44 24.30
C LEU A 193 8.32 -20.34 25.03
N ASP A 194 7.03 -20.53 25.26
CA ASP A 194 6.15 -19.61 25.98
C ASP A 194 6.67 -19.33 27.41
N GLU A 195 7.27 -20.33 28.07
CA GLU A 195 7.89 -20.16 29.39
C GLU A 195 9.14 -19.27 29.37
N ALA A 196 9.76 -19.07 28.20
CA ALA A 196 10.93 -18.22 28.01
C ALA A 196 10.59 -16.79 27.61
N ILE A 197 9.40 -16.52 27.08
CA ILE A 197 9.07 -15.22 26.47
C ILE A 197 9.12 -14.10 27.53
N GLY A 198 9.93 -13.08 27.27
CA GLY A 198 10.12 -11.94 28.19
C GLY A 198 10.95 -12.24 29.46
N ARG A 199 11.47 -13.47 29.61
CA ARG A 199 12.29 -13.87 30.77
C ARG A 199 13.74 -13.41 30.64
N THR A 200 13.94 -12.09 30.59
CA THR A 200 15.28 -11.48 30.56
C THR A 200 16.12 -11.77 31.81
N ASP A 201 15.52 -12.20 32.92
CA ASP A 201 16.23 -12.69 34.11
C ASP A 201 17.08 -13.95 33.86
N LEU A 202 16.82 -14.67 32.77
CA LEU A 202 17.63 -15.81 32.33
C LEU A 202 18.85 -15.39 31.50
N LEU A 203 19.00 -14.09 31.21
CA LEU A 203 20.12 -13.53 30.47
C LEU A 203 21.05 -12.76 31.41
N ALA A 204 22.35 -13.02 31.29
CA ALA A 204 23.38 -12.27 31.98
C ALA A 204 24.43 -11.78 30.98
N GLN A 205 24.79 -10.50 31.06
CA GLN A 205 25.94 -9.97 30.33
C GLN A 205 27.22 -10.59 30.91
N VAL A 206 28.07 -11.12 30.03
CA VAL A 206 29.39 -11.64 30.41
C VAL A 206 30.46 -10.77 29.77
N SER A 207 31.30 -10.12 30.57
CA SER A 207 32.50 -9.43 30.07
C SER A 207 33.57 -10.47 29.74
N ARG A 208 33.95 -10.53 28.45
CA ARG A 208 35.04 -11.38 27.94
C ARG A 208 36.03 -10.61 27.05
N GLY A 209 35.98 -9.29 27.07
CA GLY A 209 36.82 -8.42 26.27
C GLY A 209 38.28 -8.44 26.72
N ALA A 210 39.19 -8.00 25.84
CA ALA A 210 40.55 -7.68 26.27
C ALA A 210 40.50 -6.47 27.22
N THR A 211 41.39 -6.41 28.20
CA THR A 211 41.38 -5.42 29.30
C THR A 211 41.46 -3.94 28.88
N HIS A 212 41.71 -3.66 27.59
CA HIS A 212 41.79 -2.31 27.01
C HIS A 212 40.52 -1.89 26.28
N LEU A 213 39.46 -2.71 26.30
CA LEU A 213 38.16 -2.39 25.73
C LEU A 213 37.20 -1.99 26.84
N ASP A 214 36.46 -0.91 26.62
CA ASP A 214 35.35 -0.53 27.49
C ASP A 214 34.21 -1.54 27.31
N ASP A 215 33.62 -1.97 28.42
CA ASP A 215 32.43 -2.80 28.39
C ASP A 215 31.20 -1.96 27.99
N LEU A 216 30.32 -2.57 27.21
CA LEU A 216 29.00 -2.01 26.93
C LEU A 216 28.10 -2.15 28.16
N ASP A 217 27.12 -1.26 28.33
CA ASP A 217 26.04 -1.47 29.28
C ASP A 217 24.84 -2.11 28.58
N LEU A 218 24.61 -3.41 28.81
CA LEU A 218 23.44 -4.12 28.28
C LEU A 218 22.25 -4.09 29.24
N ASN A 219 22.36 -3.47 30.41
CA ASN A 219 21.29 -3.42 31.40
C ASN A 219 19.96 -2.91 30.81
N PRO A 220 19.91 -1.87 29.97
CA PRO A 220 18.66 -1.41 29.37
C PRO A 220 17.87 -2.48 28.59
N LEU A 221 18.55 -3.50 28.05
CA LEU A 221 17.91 -4.62 27.34
C LEU A 221 17.31 -5.65 28.30
N LEU A 222 17.84 -5.75 29.51
CA LEU A 222 17.54 -6.81 30.47
C LEU A 222 16.49 -6.40 31.50
N VAL A 223 16.15 -5.11 31.59
CA VAL A 223 15.12 -4.60 32.50
C VAL A 223 13.77 -5.27 32.23
N GLN A 224 13.19 -5.84 33.29
CA GLN A 224 11.80 -6.29 33.30
C GLN A 224 10.91 -5.14 33.77
N VAL A 225 9.78 -4.97 33.10
CA VAL A 225 8.77 -3.98 33.49
C VAL A 225 7.82 -4.62 34.49
N ASP A 226 7.72 -4.03 35.68
CA ASP A 226 6.70 -4.39 36.64
C ASP A 226 5.32 -4.06 36.06
N THR A 227 4.48 -5.08 35.92
CA THR A 227 3.11 -4.96 35.41
C THR A 227 2.14 -5.46 36.46
N ASP A 228 1.01 -4.75 36.64
CA ASP A 228 -0.03 -5.14 37.61
C ASP A 228 -0.71 -6.47 37.24
N LYS A 229 -0.58 -6.90 35.98
CA LYS A 229 -1.17 -8.13 35.44
C LYS A 229 -0.14 -8.89 34.62
N PRO A 230 -0.09 -10.22 34.74
CA PRO A 230 0.76 -11.02 33.87
C PRO A 230 0.32 -10.84 32.41
N ILE A 231 1.30 -10.69 31.54
CA ILE A 231 1.07 -10.64 30.09
C ILE A 231 0.60 -12.02 29.65
N VAL A 232 -0.61 -12.08 29.08
CA VAL A 232 -1.17 -13.32 28.53
C VAL A 232 -1.01 -13.31 27.02
N TYR A 233 -0.21 -14.23 26.49
CA TYR A 233 -0.02 -14.37 25.06
C TYR A 233 -1.22 -15.06 24.40
N GLN A 234 -1.70 -14.48 23.30
CA GLN A 234 -2.80 -15.02 22.50
C GLN A 234 -2.41 -15.09 21.02
N PRO A 235 -1.78 -16.19 20.56
CA PRO A 235 -1.19 -16.30 19.21
C PRO A 235 -2.19 -16.07 18.06
N ALA A 236 -3.46 -16.43 18.26
CA ALA A 236 -4.51 -16.32 17.26
C ALA A 236 -5.35 -15.04 17.39
N HIS A 237 -5.03 -14.17 18.36
CA HIS A 237 -5.83 -12.98 18.62
C HIS A 237 -5.77 -12.00 17.45
N ARG A 238 -6.94 -11.42 17.17
CA ARG A 238 -7.13 -10.35 16.19
C ARG A 238 -7.95 -9.25 16.85
N GLU A 239 -7.41 -8.04 16.84
CA GLU A 239 -8.10 -6.86 17.29
C GLU A 239 -9.25 -6.53 16.33
N GLU A 240 -10.49 -6.67 16.79
CA GLU A 240 -11.65 -6.31 15.99
C GLU A 240 -11.73 -4.80 15.75
N VAL A 241 -12.29 -4.45 14.60
CA VAL A 241 -12.54 -3.06 14.20
C VAL A 241 -14.05 -2.81 14.08
N PRO A 242 -14.54 -1.59 14.34
CA PRO A 242 -15.95 -1.27 14.18
C PRO A 242 -16.45 -1.52 12.76
N ASP A 243 -17.70 -1.95 12.65
CA ASP A 243 -18.39 -2.02 11.37
C ASP A 243 -18.52 -0.64 10.72
N THR A 244 -18.74 -0.65 9.40
CA THR A 244 -19.10 0.53 8.60
C THR A 244 -20.51 0.33 8.02
N LEU A 245 -20.98 1.28 7.20
CA LEU A 245 -22.24 1.20 6.46
C LEU A 245 -22.36 -0.12 5.69
N ASP A 246 -21.25 -0.72 5.27
CA ASP A 246 -21.24 -2.01 4.59
C ASP A 246 -21.91 -3.14 5.37
N ALA A 247 -21.90 -3.11 6.70
CA ALA A 247 -22.62 -4.11 7.48
C ALA A 247 -24.13 -4.04 7.21
N GLN A 248 -24.66 -2.84 6.99
CA GLN A 248 -26.05 -2.63 6.57
C GLN A 248 -26.23 -2.98 5.09
N ILE A 249 -25.34 -2.50 4.21
CA ILE A 249 -25.39 -2.81 2.77
C ILE A 249 -25.43 -4.32 2.55
N LEU A 250 -24.60 -5.10 3.25
CA LEU A 250 -24.56 -6.56 3.10
C LEU A 250 -25.86 -7.24 3.53
N ARG A 251 -26.52 -6.73 4.58
CA ARG A 251 -27.84 -7.23 5.00
C ARG A 251 -28.90 -6.91 3.95
N ASP A 252 -28.95 -5.65 3.51
CA ASP A 252 -29.94 -5.20 2.55
C ASP A 252 -29.72 -5.85 1.17
N ALA A 253 -28.46 -6.15 0.82
CA ALA A 253 -28.06 -6.82 -0.42
C ALA A 253 -28.12 -8.35 -0.36
N GLU A 254 -28.76 -8.96 0.64
CA GLU A 254 -28.96 -10.41 0.72
C GLU A 254 -29.53 -11.00 -0.60
N PRO A 255 -30.56 -10.43 -1.25
CA PRO A 255 -31.04 -10.93 -2.54
C PRO A 255 -29.99 -10.92 -3.67
N PHE A 256 -29.11 -9.91 -3.68
CA PHE A 256 -27.98 -9.85 -4.62
C PHE A 256 -27.02 -11.01 -4.38
N PHE A 257 -26.67 -11.30 -3.12
CA PHE A 257 -25.76 -12.39 -2.84
C PHE A 257 -26.42 -13.75 -3.05
N GLU A 258 -27.63 -13.99 -2.56
CA GLU A 258 -28.26 -15.32 -2.61
C GLU A 258 -28.81 -15.68 -3.99
N ARG A 259 -29.48 -14.74 -4.65
CA ARG A 259 -30.23 -14.98 -5.89
C ARG A 259 -29.61 -14.30 -7.10
N SER A 260 -28.45 -13.65 -6.94
CA SER A 260 -27.75 -12.91 -8.01
C SER A 260 -28.60 -11.81 -8.64
N GLU A 261 -29.53 -11.22 -7.88
CA GLU A 261 -30.38 -10.12 -8.35
C GLU A 261 -29.56 -8.86 -8.66
N LYS A 262 -30.10 -7.98 -9.52
CA LYS A 262 -29.56 -6.62 -9.66
C LYS A 262 -30.22 -5.75 -8.59
N MET A 263 -29.42 -5.02 -7.83
CA MET A 263 -29.93 -4.20 -6.73
C MET A 263 -29.47 -2.76 -6.81
N GLN A 264 -30.32 -1.86 -6.32
CA GLN A 264 -30.03 -0.46 -6.07
C GLN A 264 -30.39 -0.15 -4.61
N LEU A 265 -29.45 0.44 -3.87
CA LEU A 265 -29.59 0.79 -2.46
C LEU A 265 -29.25 2.27 -2.29
N GLU A 266 -29.90 2.95 -1.35
CA GLU A 266 -29.72 4.38 -1.09
C GLU A 266 -29.52 4.65 0.40
N TYR A 267 -28.52 5.48 0.75
CA TYR A 267 -28.19 5.81 2.13
C TYR A 267 -27.71 7.27 2.29
N ASP A 268 -27.96 7.85 3.45
CA ASP A 268 -27.30 9.09 3.88
C ASP A 268 -25.93 8.77 4.47
N VAL A 269 -24.91 9.59 4.15
CA VAL A 269 -23.54 9.39 4.61
C VAL A 269 -22.94 10.64 5.27
N GLN A 270 -22.03 10.39 6.22
CA GLN A 270 -21.27 11.41 6.93
C GLN A 270 -19.78 11.06 6.92
N ASN A 271 -18.93 12.05 7.13
CA ASN A 271 -17.46 11.89 7.07
C ASN A 271 -16.89 10.87 8.08
N THR A 272 -17.66 10.49 9.10
CA THR A 272 -17.32 9.45 10.08
C THR A 272 -17.48 8.03 9.54
N MET A 273 -18.25 7.85 8.45
CA MET A 273 -18.46 6.57 7.78
C MET A 273 -17.34 6.35 6.76
N ARG A 274 -16.42 5.45 7.11
CA ARG A 274 -15.16 5.22 6.37
C ARG A 274 -15.21 3.91 5.61
N ALA A 275 -14.39 3.80 4.56
CA ALA A 275 -14.21 2.57 3.78
C ALA A 275 -15.49 1.98 3.16
N ILE A 276 -16.50 2.82 2.87
CA ILE A 276 -17.78 2.37 2.31
C ILE A 276 -17.55 1.64 0.97
N GLY A 277 -18.15 0.47 0.80
CA GLY A 277 -18.02 -0.42 -0.36
C GLY A 277 -16.90 -1.46 -0.23
N THR A 278 -15.98 -1.31 0.74
CA THR A 278 -14.80 -2.17 0.87
C THR A 278 -15.16 -3.58 1.35
N ARG A 279 -16.04 -3.70 2.35
CA ARG A 279 -16.49 -5.00 2.88
C ARG A 279 -17.48 -5.66 1.91
N SER A 280 -18.28 -4.86 1.21
CA SER A 280 -19.13 -5.30 0.09
C SER A 280 -18.29 -5.89 -1.03
N SER A 281 -17.17 -5.25 -1.36
CA SER A 281 -16.18 -5.77 -2.32
C SER A 281 -15.56 -7.09 -1.88
N SER A 282 -15.27 -7.25 -0.57
CA SER A 282 -14.81 -8.52 0.01
C SER A 282 -15.82 -9.64 -0.24
N ALA A 283 -17.09 -9.41 0.07
CA ALA A 283 -18.16 -10.39 -0.10
C ALA A 283 -18.37 -10.74 -1.58
N ILE A 284 -18.34 -9.75 -2.48
CA ILE A 284 -18.41 -9.97 -3.93
C ILE A 284 -17.24 -10.83 -4.39
N THR A 285 -16.02 -10.47 -4.00
CA THR A 285 -14.80 -11.18 -4.42
C THR A 285 -14.81 -12.63 -3.93
N ARG A 286 -15.17 -12.87 -2.67
CA ARG A 286 -15.23 -14.22 -2.09
C ARG A 286 -16.30 -15.10 -2.73
N LYS A 287 -17.44 -14.52 -3.14
CA LYS A 287 -18.56 -15.27 -3.71
C LYS A 287 -18.46 -15.46 -5.22
N PHE A 288 -18.09 -14.41 -5.95
CA PHE A 288 -18.16 -14.36 -7.42
C PHE A 288 -16.80 -14.15 -8.09
N GLY A 289 -15.78 -13.69 -7.35
CA GLY A 289 -14.52 -13.22 -7.91
C GLY A 289 -14.60 -11.76 -8.40
N MET A 290 -13.46 -11.22 -8.83
CA MET A 290 -13.30 -9.77 -9.07
C MET A 290 -13.93 -9.27 -10.38
N HIS A 291 -14.16 -10.15 -11.36
CA HIS A 291 -14.52 -9.79 -12.74
C HIS A 291 -15.79 -10.47 -13.26
N ALA A 292 -16.45 -11.27 -12.43
CA ALA A 292 -17.57 -12.10 -12.89
C ALA A 292 -18.87 -11.31 -13.10
N LEU A 293 -19.01 -10.13 -12.47
CA LEU A 293 -20.24 -9.36 -12.50
C LEU A 293 -20.17 -8.19 -13.49
N PRO A 294 -21.28 -7.85 -14.17
CA PRO A 294 -21.35 -6.64 -14.98
C PRO A 294 -21.31 -5.39 -14.09
N GLU A 295 -20.82 -4.27 -14.63
CA GLU A 295 -20.79 -2.98 -13.94
C GLU A 295 -22.16 -2.60 -13.35
N GLY A 296 -22.18 -2.15 -12.09
CA GLY A 296 -23.40 -1.67 -11.43
C GLY A 296 -24.47 -2.73 -11.22
N ARG A 297 -24.09 -4.00 -11.08
CA ARG A 297 -25.00 -5.07 -10.64
C ARG A 297 -25.49 -4.81 -9.21
N LEU A 298 -24.61 -4.30 -8.35
CA LEU A 298 -24.95 -3.68 -7.07
C LEU A 298 -24.65 -2.19 -7.16
N HIS A 299 -25.69 -1.36 -7.21
CA HIS A 299 -25.58 0.09 -7.23
C HIS A 299 -25.92 0.65 -5.86
N ILE A 300 -25.00 1.42 -5.28
CA ILE A 300 -25.17 2.06 -3.99
C ILE A 300 -25.08 3.57 -4.21
N ARG A 301 -26.18 4.26 -3.95
CA ARG A 301 -26.26 5.71 -3.98
C ARG A 301 -26.16 6.25 -2.56
N LEU A 302 -25.32 7.26 -2.39
CA LEU A 302 -24.96 7.85 -1.11
C LEU A 302 -25.21 9.36 -1.19
N GLU A 303 -25.93 9.93 -0.23
CA GLU A 303 -26.14 11.39 -0.15
C GLU A 303 -25.43 11.96 1.09
N GLY A 304 -24.57 12.97 0.88
CA GLY A 304 -23.81 13.60 1.96
C GLY A 304 -22.30 13.62 1.71
N SER A 305 -21.51 13.50 2.78
CA SER A 305 -20.04 13.53 2.71
C SER A 305 -19.48 12.16 3.07
N ALA A 306 -18.79 11.49 2.16
CA ALA A 306 -18.17 10.21 2.43
C ALA A 306 -16.84 10.38 3.19
N GLY A 307 -16.62 9.55 4.21
CA GLY A 307 -15.35 9.51 4.94
C GLY A 307 -14.19 8.97 4.10
N GLN A 308 -13.03 8.85 4.73
CA GLN A 308 -11.82 8.32 4.10
C GLN A 308 -12.04 6.94 3.47
N SER A 309 -11.30 6.67 2.38
CA SER A 309 -11.26 5.35 1.72
C SER A 309 -12.58 4.91 1.07
N LEU A 310 -13.42 5.85 0.63
CA LEU A 310 -14.61 5.52 -0.17
C LEU A 310 -14.25 4.60 -1.35
N GLY A 311 -14.89 3.45 -1.42
CA GLY A 311 -14.71 2.47 -2.50
C GLY A 311 -13.30 1.88 -2.56
N ALA A 312 -12.57 1.85 -1.44
CA ALA A 312 -11.28 1.18 -1.40
C ALA A 312 -11.41 -0.29 -1.82
N PHE A 313 -10.47 -0.75 -2.66
CA PHE A 313 -10.39 -2.11 -3.19
C PHE A 313 -11.67 -2.61 -3.87
N SER A 314 -12.53 -1.71 -4.35
CA SER A 314 -13.84 -2.06 -4.89
C SER A 314 -13.73 -2.75 -6.26
N VAL A 315 -14.37 -3.92 -6.38
CA VAL A 315 -14.32 -4.78 -7.57
C VAL A 315 -15.47 -4.55 -8.55
N GLN A 316 -15.31 -5.09 -9.76
CA GLN A 316 -16.34 -5.03 -10.80
C GLN A 316 -17.65 -5.67 -10.31
N GLY A 317 -18.77 -5.04 -10.64
CA GLY A 317 -20.08 -5.37 -10.07
C GLY A 317 -20.63 -4.25 -9.21
N LEU A 318 -19.74 -3.55 -8.49
CA LEU A 318 -20.10 -2.44 -7.63
C LEU A 318 -20.11 -1.10 -8.40
N LEU A 319 -21.17 -0.31 -8.22
CA LEU A 319 -21.24 1.09 -8.61
C LEU A 319 -21.55 1.92 -7.36
N LEU A 320 -20.66 2.82 -7.00
CA LEU A 320 -20.85 3.77 -5.90
C LEU A 320 -21.13 5.15 -6.50
N GLU A 321 -22.25 5.75 -6.14
CA GLU A 321 -22.62 7.10 -6.58
C GLU A 321 -22.81 8.00 -5.36
N VAL A 322 -21.95 9.00 -5.20
CA VAL A 322 -22.02 9.98 -4.11
C VAL A 322 -22.56 11.29 -4.64
N ILE A 323 -23.67 11.73 -4.04
CA ILE A 323 -24.25 13.05 -4.24
C ILE A 323 -23.85 13.93 -3.07
N GLY A 324 -22.82 14.74 -3.29
CA GLY A 324 -22.12 15.51 -2.28
C GLY A 324 -20.61 15.48 -2.53
N ASP A 325 -19.84 15.11 -1.52
CA ASP A 325 -18.36 15.11 -1.55
C ASP A 325 -17.76 13.88 -0.86
N ALA A 326 -16.45 13.71 -0.97
CA ALA A 326 -15.72 12.66 -0.28
C ALA A 326 -14.34 13.14 0.20
N ASN A 327 -13.87 12.54 1.29
CA ASN A 327 -12.55 12.82 1.87
C ASN A 327 -11.43 12.10 1.08
N ASP A 328 -10.25 11.95 1.70
CA ASP A 328 -9.07 11.34 1.09
C ASP A 328 -9.30 9.87 0.68
N TYR A 329 -8.44 9.39 -0.23
CA TYR A 329 -8.31 7.98 -0.60
C TYR A 329 -9.49 7.38 -1.39
N VAL A 330 -10.30 8.21 -2.07
CA VAL A 330 -11.37 7.73 -2.95
C VAL A 330 -10.80 6.76 -3.99
N GLY A 331 -11.36 5.55 -4.05
CA GLY A 331 -10.91 4.49 -4.95
C GLY A 331 -9.47 4.02 -4.68
N LYS A 332 -8.97 4.12 -3.45
CA LYS A 332 -7.69 3.51 -3.04
C LYS A 332 -7.66 2.03 -3.45
N GLY A 333 -6.66 1.64 -4.23
CA GLY A 333 -6.54 0.29 -4.77
C GLY A 333 -7.75 -0.16 -5.60
N LEU A 334 -8.46 0.75 -6.28
CA LEU A 334 -9.63 0.42 -7.11
C LEU A 334 -9.34 -0.77 -8.04
N SER A 335 -10.29 -1.71 -8.10
CA SER A 335 -10.08 -3.01 -8.75
C SER A 335 -11.26 -3.46 -9.60
N GLY A 336 -11.88 -2.52 -10.30
CA GLY A 336 -12.88 -2.81 -11.33
C GLY A 336 -14.23 -2.14 -11.10
N ALA A 337 -14.51 -1.64 -9.89
CA ALA A 337 -15.73 -0.89 -9.62
C ALA A 337 -15.77 0.46 -10.37
N THR A 338 -16.96 1.03 -10.44
CA THR A 338 -17.14 2.43 -10.87
C THR A 338 -17.55 3.28 -9.66
N ILE A 339 -16.86 4.39 -9.47
CA ILE A 339 -17.15 5.39 -8.43
C ILE A 339 -17.50 6.70 -9.12
N VAL A 340 -18.61 7.30 -8.73
CA VAL A 340 -19.09 8.59 -9.23
C VAL A 340 -19.26 9.51 -8.03
N VAL A 341 -18.71 10.73 -8.10
CA VAL A 341 -18.88 11.77 -7.08
C VAL A 341 -19.31 13.04 -7.78
N ALA A 342 -20.47 13.58 -7.40
CA ALA A 342 -21.00 14.80 -8.01
C ALA A 342 -21.70 15.67 -6.96
N PRO A 343 -21.66 17.01 -7.11
CA PRO A 343 -22.44 17.89 -6.26
C PRO A 343 -23.94 17.61 -6.40
N ARG A 344 -24.71 18.04 -5.39
CA ARG A 344 -26.17 18.02 -5.48
C ARG A 344 -26.64 18.74 -6.75
N PRO A 345 -27.68 18.25 -7.46
CA PRO A 345 -28.10 18.81 -8.74
C PRO A 345 -28.31 20.33 -8.75
N LYS A 346 -28.88 20.87 -7.66
CA LYS A 346 -29.11 22.31 -7.47
C LYS A 346 -27.82 23.14 -7.33
N ASP A 347 -26.72 22.53 -6.91
CA ASP A 347 -25.45 23.19 -6.59
C ASP A 347 -24.40 23.00 -7.70
N ARG A 348 -24.66 22.17 -8.72
CA ARG A 348 -23.68 21.81 -9.77
C ARG A 348 -23.05 23.00 -10.48
N ARG A 349 -23.82 24.05 -10.75
CA ARG A 349 -23.30 25.23 -11.45
C ARG A 349 -22.43 26.09 -10.53
N SER A 350 -22.82 26.25 -9.27
CA SER A 350 -22.05 27.01 -8.28
C SER A 350 -20.79 26.28 -7.81
N ALA A 351 -20.82 24.94 -7.79
CA ALA A 351 -19.72 24.10 -7.33
C ALA A 351 -18.70 23.73 -8.43
N SER A 352 -18.89 24.22 -9.67
CA SER A 352 -17.97 23.88 -10.76
C SER A 352 -16.59 24.47 -10.51
N GLY A 353 -15.58 23.61 -10.41
CA GLY A 353 -14.22 24.00 -10.05
C GLY A 353 -13.90 23.98 -8.55
N ASP A 354 -14.86 23.66 -7.68
CA ASP A 354 -14.61 23.47 -6.25
C ASP A 354 -13.99 22.10 -5.96
N ALA A 355 -13.40 21.93 -4.78
CA ALA A 355 -12.91 20.64 -4.30
C ALA A 355 -14.07 19.69 -4.00
N ILE A 356 -13.96 18.43 -4.44
CA ILE A 356 -14.99 17.41 -4.23
C ILE A 356 -14.46 16.08 -3.71
N ILE A 357 -13.19 15.77 -3.99
CA ILE A 357 -12.50 14.59 -3.46
C ILE A 357 -11.14 14.98 -2.88
N GLY A 358 -10.72 14.29 -1.82
CA GLY A 358 -9.49 14.58 -1.12
C GLY A 358 -8.21 14.14 -1.85
N ASN A 359 -7.17 13.91 -1.05
CA ASN A 359 -5.82 13.55 -1.45
C ASN A 359 -5.69 12.06 -1.79
N THR A 360 -4.63 11.72 -2.53
CA THR A 360 -4.19 10.33 -2.75
C THR A 360 -5.32 9.43 -3.32
N CYS A 361 -6.25 10.03 -4.07
CA CYS A 361 -7.31 9.28 -4.74
C CYS A 361 -6.70 8.34 -5.80
N LEU A 362 -7.30 7.16 -5.96
CA LEU A 362 -6.83 6.09 -6.85
C LEU A 362 -5.42 5.56 -6.54
N TYR A 363 -4.96 5.67 -5.29
CA TYR A 363 -3.66 5.15 -4.90
C TYR A 363 -3.49 3.68 -5.25
N GLY A 364 -2.57 3.38 -6.18
CA GLY A 364 -2.29 1.99 -6.57
C GLY A 364 -3.46 1.28 -7.26
N ALA A 365 -4.44 2.02 -7.80
CA ALA A 365 -5.57 1.44 -8.52
C ALA A 365 -5.10 0.57 -9.70
N THR A 366 -5.76 -0.56 -9.92
CA THR A 366 -5.39 -1.57 -10.93
C THR A 366 -6.38 -1.64 -12.08
N SER A 367 -7.65 -1.32 -11.83
CA SER A 367 -8.72 -1.27 -12.83
C SER A 367 -9.92 -0.53 -12.27
N GLY A 368 -10.97 -0.35 -13.07
CA GLY A 368 -12.18 0.37 -12.67
C GLY A 368 -12.19 1.82 -13.13
N LYS A 369 -13.24 2.55 -12.72
CA LYS A 369 -13.49 3.92 -13.16
C LYS A 369 -13.79 4.87 -12.00
N LEU A 370 -13.29 6.09 -12.07
CA LEU A 370 -13.66 7.19 -11.17
C LEU A 370 -14.09 8.44 -11.97
N PHE A 371 -15.26 8.97 -11.67
CA PHE A 371 -15.76 10.22 -12.26
C PHE A 371 -16.11 11.19 -11.15
N ALA A 372 -15.37 12.30 -11.01
CA ALA A 372 -15.64 13.30 -9.97
C ALA A 372 -15.86 14.70 -10.58
N SER A 373 -17.06 15.26 -10.43
CA SER A 373 -17.40 16.58 -10.97
C SER A 373 -16.95 17.68 -10.00
N GLY A 374 -15.64 17.89 -9.98
CA GLY A 374 -14.93 18.84 -9.14
C GLY A 374 -13.44 18.53 -9.10
N THR A 375 -12.70 19.30 -8.33
CA THR A 375 -11.24 19.16 -8.20
C THR A 375 -10.87 18.12 -7.15
N ALA A 376 -9.76 17.42 -7.41
CA ALA A 376 -9.13 16.51 -6.47
C ALA A 376 -8.01 17.20 -5.68
N GLY A 377 -7.69 16.66 -4.50
CA GLY A 377 -6.55 17.09 -3.69
C GLY A 377 -5.18 16.76 -4.30
N VAL A 378 -4.14 16.76 -3.47
CA VAL A 378 -2.77 16.42 -3.88
C VAL A 378 -2.63 14.92 -4.17
N ARG A 379 -1.66 14.55 -5.00
CA ARG A 379 -1.34 13.15 -5.34
C ARG A 379 -2.50 12.38 -5.96
N PHE A 380 -3.35 13.07 -6.71
CA PHE A 380 -4.39 12.44 -7.50
C PHE A 380 -3.79 11.39 -8.47
N ALA A 381 -4.35 10.18 -8.49
CA ALA A 381 -3.91 9.05 -9.32
C ALA A 381 -2.45 8.62 -9.07
N VAL A 382 -1.93 8.83 -7.87
CA VAL A 382 -0.59 8.36 -7.49
C VAL A 382 -0.50 6.84 -7.62
N ARG A 383 0.50 6.35 -8.35
CA ARG A 383 0.67 4.92 -8.68
C ARG A 383 -0.52 4.26 -9.39
N ASN A 384 -1.38 5.02 -10.07
CA ASN A 384 -2.43 4.41 -10.90
C ASN A 384 -1.78 3.44 -11.91
N SER A 385 -2.30 2.23 -11.95
CA SER A 385 -1.77 1.08 -12.70
C SER A 385 -2.84 0.42 -13.55
N GLY A 386 -3.96 1.11 -13.82
CA GLY A 386 -4.94 0.65 -14.82
C GLY A 386 -6.35 1.23 -14.69
N ALA A 387 -6.64 2.07 -13.70
CA ALA A 387 -7.94 2.73 -13.61
C ALA A 387 -8.09 3.85 -14.64
N LYS A 388 -9.34 4.11 -15.04
CA LYS A 388 -9.74 5.23 -15.89
C LYS A 388 -10.42 6.30 -15.04
N THR A 389 -10.09 7.57 -15.23
CA THR A 389 -10.64 8.61 -14.37
C THR A 389 -10.86 9.93 -15.10
N VAL A 390 -11.88 10.68 -14.67
CA VAL A 390 -12.13 12.06 -15.10
C VAL A 390 -12.43 12.94 -13.89
N VAL A 391 -11.66 14.02 -13.74
CA VAL A 391 -11.82 15.05 -12.69
C VAL A 391 -11.74 16.45 -13.29
N GLU A 392 -12.20 17.47 -12.57
CA GLU A 392 -12.25 18.88 -13.07
C GLU A 392 -11.06 19.73 -12.58
N GLY A 393 -9.99 19.08 -12.12
CA GLY A 393 -8.74 19.68 -11.68
C GLY A 393 -8.07 18.81 -10.62
N CYS A 394 -6.80 19.05 -10.31
CA CYS A 394 -6.12 18.37 -9.21
C CYS A 394 -5.03 19.24 -8.56
N GLY A 395 -4.72 18.95 -7.30
CA GLY A 395 -3.57 19.53 -6.60
C GLY A 395 -2.22 19.07 -7.16
N ALA A 396 -1.16 19.40 -6.43
CA ALA A 396 0.22 19.04 -6.78
C ALA A 396 0.45 17.52 -6.80
N ASN A 397 1.48 17.10 -7.54
CA ASN A 397 1.90 15.71 -7.72
C ASN A 397 0.82 14.82 -8.36
N GLY A 398 0.00 15.37 -9.26
CA GLY A 398 -0.95 14.59 -10.05
C GLY A 398 -0.23 13.54 -10.91
N CYS A 399 -0.79 12.33 -10.98
CA CYS A 399 -0.25 11.17 -11.72
C CYS A 399 1.19 10.77 -11.33
N GLU A 400 1.64 11.13 -10.12
CA GLU A 400 2.95 10.73 -9.59
C GLU A 400 3.09 9.19 -9.60
N TYR A 401 4.20 8.66 -10.13
CA TYR A 401 4.46 7.22 -10.24
C TYR A 401 3.39 6.39 -11.00
N MET A 402 2.54 7.01 -11.83
CA MET A 402 1.56 6.29 -12.64
C MET A 402 2.27 5.31 -13.60
N THR A 403 1.79 4.07 -13.68
CA THR A 403 2.38 2.99 -14.49
C THR A 403 1.43 2.44 -15.55
N ASN A 404 0.13 2.73 -15.46
CA ASN A 404 -0.86 2.43 -16.51
C ASN A 404 -2.18 3.17 -16.22
N GLY A 405 -3.18 3.04 -17.09
CA GLY A 405 -4.50 3.65 -16.95
C GLY A 405 -4.67 4.92 -17.78
N ARG A 406 -5.79 5.62 -17.57
CA ARG A 406 -6.14 6.88 -18.24
C ARG A 406 -6.63 7.91 -17.24
N ALA A 407 -6.09 9.12 -17.29
CA ALA A 407 -6.52 10.23 -16.43
C ALA A 407 -6.90 11.45 -17.28
N VAL A 408 -8.16 11.86 -17.27
CA VAL A 408 -8.63 13.10 -17.88
C VAL A 408 -8.79 14.15 -16.79
N ILE A 409 -8.20 15.33 -17.00
CA ILE A 409 -8.26 16.44 -16.05
C ILE A 409 -8.77 17.67 -16.79
N LEU A 410 -9.99 18.08 -16.46
CA LEU A 410 -10.73 19.15 -17.10
C LEU A 410 -10.57 20.46 -16.32
N GLY A 411 -9.35 20.85 -15.96
CA GLY A 411 -9.15 22.08 -15.19
C GLY A 411 -7.75 22.25 -14.60
N PRO A 412 -7.60 23.17 -13.63
CA PRO A 412 -6.29 23.53 -13.08
C PRO A 412 -5.55 22.34 -12.47
N ILE A 413 -4.22 22.36 -12.63
CA ILE A 413 -3.29 21.34 -12.14
C ILE A 413 -2.21 22.02 -11.29
N GLY A 414 -1.86 21.38 -10.17
CA GLY A 414 -0.77 21.81 -9.29
C GLY A 414 0.61 21.31 -9.74
N ASP A 415 1.64 21.79 -9.04
CA ASP A 415 3.05 21.55 -9.38
C ASP A 415 3.46 20.07 -9.41
N ASN A 416 4.56 19.78 -10.11
CA ASN A 416 5.21 18.48 -10.19
C ASN A 416 4.34 17.36 -10.81
N PHE A 417 3.50 17.70 -11.79
CA PHE A 417 2.63 16.74 -12.46
C PHE A 417 3.45 15.70 -13.24
N GLY A 418 3.08 14.42 -13.13
CA GLY A 418 3.67 13.31 -13.89
C GLY A 418 5.07 12.90 -13.44
N ALA A 419 5.53 13.33 -12.25
CA ALA A 419 6.81 12.93 -11.71
C ALA A 419 6.89 11.41 -11.51
N GLY A 420 7.89 10.77 -12.11
CA GLY A 420 8.05 9.31 -12.05
C GLY A 420 6.96 8.51 -12.78
N MET A 421 6.09 9.16 -13.56
CA MET A 421 5.13 8.49 -14.43
C MET A 421 5.87 7.73 -15.52
N THR A 422 5.66 6.41 -15.57
CA THR A 422 6.38 5.47 -16.46
C THR A 422 5.45 4.70 -17.40
N GLY A 423 4.13 4.79 -17.19
CA GLY A 423 3.14 4.18 -18.07
C GLY A 423 1.75 4.82 -17.98
N GLY A 424 0.88 4.48 -18.93
CA GLY A 424 -0.44 5.09 -19.08
C GLY A 424 -0.43 6.38 -19.91
N ALA A 425 -1.54 7.11 -19.91
CA ALA A 425 -1.66 8.42 -20.57
C ALA A 425 -2.60 9.33 -19.78
N ALA A 426 -2.35 10.64 -19.82
CA ALA A 426 -3.26 11.64 -19.26
C ALA A 426 -3.69 12.66 -20.33
N PHE A 427 -4.92 13.13 -20.24
CA PHE A 427 -5.52 14.14 -21.12
C PHE A 427 -5.86 15.38 -20.31
N ILE A 428 -5.19 16.48 -20.62
CA ILE A 428 -5.25 17.70 -19.83
C ILE A 428 -5.94 18.77 -20.65
N TRP A 429 -7.01 19.36 -20.13
CA TRP A 429 -7.57 20.59 -20.71
C TRP A 429 -6.87 21.81 -20.10
N ASP A 430 -6.09 22.51 -20.90
CA ASP A 430 -5.24 23.65 -20.49
C ASP A 430 -5.50 24.91 -21.34
N PRO A 431 -6.69 25.54 -21.21
CA PRO A 431 -7.05 26.73 -21.99
C PRO A 431 -6.19 27.97 -21.65
N THR A 432 -5.34 27.89 -20.63
CA THR A 432 -4.48 29.00 -20.18
C THR A 432 -2.99 28.76 -20.41
N ASN A 433 -2.61 27.67 -21.08
CA ASN A 433 -1.21 27.29 -21.35
C ASN A 433 -0.34 27.28 -20.07
N ARG A 434 -0.87 26.76 -18.96
CA ARG A 434 -0.18 26.68 -17.67
C ARG A 434 0.59 25.37 -17.49
N PHE A 435 0.22 24.31 -18.20
CA PHE A 435 0.70 22.95 -17.95
C PHE A 435 2.23 22.84 -17.98
N GLU A 436 2.88 23.50 -18.94
CA GLU A 436 4.35 23.53 -19.07
C GLU A 436 5.06 24.01 -17.78
N ARG A 437 4.44 24.90 -16.99
CA ARG A 437 5.03 25.44 -15.76
C ARG A 437 4.93 24.50 -14.56
N VAL A 438 3.97 23.56 -14.60
CA VAL A 438 3.67 22.67 -13.47
C VAL A 438 4.06 21.22 -13.75
N ALA A 439 4.34 20.87 -15.01
CA ALA A 439 4.80 19.55 -15.40
C ALA A 439 6.20 19.25 -14.84
N ASN A 440 6.43 18.00 -14.44
CA ASN A 440 7.78 17.49 -14.21
C ASN A 440 8.31 16.91 -15.54
N PRO A 441 9.28 17.57 -16.21
CA PRO A 441 9.71 17.14 -17.53
C PRO A 441 10.65 15.93 -17.52
N ASP A 442 11.03 15.38 -16.36
CA ASP A 442 12.04 14.31 -16.31
C ASP A 442 11.56 13.02 -16.98
N SER A 443 10.31 12.62 -16.71
CA SER A 443 9.75 11.32 -17.12
C SER A 443 8.64 11.39 -18.17
N ILE A 444 8.09 12.58 -18.45
CA ILE A 444 6.95 12.76 -19.36
C ILE A 444 7.26 13.74 -20.50
N ASP A 445 6.59 13.52 -21.62
CA ASP A 445 6.41 14.48 -22.72
C ASP A 445 4.92 14.80 -22.85
N TRP A 446 4.58 15.96 -23.43
CA TRP A 446 3.21 16.33 -23.71
C TRP A 446 3.08 16.89 -25.12
N HIS A 447 1.95 16.60 -25.76
CA HIS A 447 1.68 16.96 -27.14
C HIS A 447 0.27 17.52 -27.29
N PRO A 448 0.02 18.47 -28.20
CA PRO A 448 -1.33 18.89 -28.55
C PRO A 448 -2.16 17.67 -28.97
N LEU A 449 -3.33 17.48 -28.35
CA LEU A 449 -4.21 16.35 -28.63
C LEU A 449 -4.64 16.25 -30.10
N PRO A 450 -4.91 17.34 -30.85
CA PRO A 450 -5.27 17.27 -32.27
C PRO A 450 -4.18 16.68 -33.16
N GLU A 451 -2.92 16.70 -32.72
CA GLU A 451 -1.79 16.14 -33.46
C GLU A 451 -1.58 14.64 -33.19
N MET A 452 -2.34 14.07 -32.25
CA MET A 452 -2.24 12.66 -31.85
C MET A 452 -3.09 11.74 -32.74
N PRO A 453 -2.80 10.44 -32.77
CA PRO A 453 -3.66 9.45 -33.43
C PRO A 453 -5.14 9.59 -33.02
N ALA A 454 -6.04 9.47 -33.99
CA ALA A 454 -7.48 9.67 -33.81
C ALA A 454 -8.11 8.79 -32.71
N GLU A 455 -7.50 7.63 -32.42
CA GLU A 455 -7.90 6.76 -31.32
C GLU A 455 -7.80 7.45 -29.94
N HIS A 456 -6.77 8.26 -29.72
CA HIS A 456 -6.56 8.96 -28.43
C HIS A 456 -7.51 10.14 -28.28
N ILE A 457 -7.80 10.84 -29.39
CA ILE A 457 -8.81 11.90 -29.44
C ILE A 457 -10.19 11.30 -29.12
N GLY A 458 -10.53 10.17 -29.74
CA GLY A 458 -11.76 9.43 -29.47
C GLY A 458 -11.84 8.90 -28.04
N GLU A 459 -10.74 8.39 -27.48
CA GLU A 459 -10.69 7.92 -26.09
C GLU A 459 -10.92 9.06 -25.08
N ALA A 460 -10.26 10.20 -25.28
CA ALA A 460 -10.46 11.39 -24.44
C ALA A 460 -11.92 11.86 -24.49
N LYS A 461 -12.48 12.00 -25.70
CA LYS A 461 -13.87 12.42 -25.89
C LYS A 461 -14.86 11.45 -25.22
N ALA A 462 -14.69 10.14 -25.42
CA ALA A 462 -15.57 9.12 -24.84
C ALA A 462 -15.53 9.13 -23.29
N LEU A 463 -14.37 9.37 -22.69
CA LEU A 463 -14.25 9.52 -21.24
C LEU A 463 -14.98 10.77 -20.73
N ILE A 464 -14.91 11.89 -21.44
CA ILE A 464 -15.62 13.12 -21.08
C ILE A 464 -17.13 12.95 -21.26
N GLU A 465 -17.58 12.30 -22.34
CA GLU A 465 -19.00 11.95 -22.55
C GLU A 465 -19.53 11.05 -21.43
N GLU A 466 -18.75 10.03 -21.03
CA GLU A 466 -19.10 9.19 -19.89
C GLU A 466 -19.16 9.99 -18.59
N HIS A 467 -18.19 10.89 -18.37
CA HIS A 467 -18.16 11.78 -17.21
C HIS A 467 -19.43 12.62 -17.14
N VAL A 468 -19.81 13.34 -18.21
CA VAL A 468 -21.02 14.17 -18.26
C VAL A 468 -22.27 13.34 -18.01
N ARG A 469 -22.38 12.15 -18.63
CA ARG A 469 -23.52 11.25 -18.42
C ARG A 469 -23.66 10.79 -16.97
N ARG A 470 -22.53 10.55 -16.29
CA ARG A 470 -22.50 10.04 -14.91
C ARG A 470 -22.68 11.13 -13.86
N THR A 471 -22.07 12.30 -14.07
CA THR A 471 -21.99 13.35 -13.04
C THR A 471 -22.93 14.53 -13.29
N GLY A 472 -23.37 14.73 -14.54
CA GLY A 472 -24.02 15.96 -14.96
C GLY A 472 -23.08 17.18 -14.93
N SER A 473 -21.77 16.96 -15.10
CA SER A 473 -20.75 18.00 -15.10
C SER A 473 -21.07 19.14 -16.06
N VAL A 474 -21.09 20.36 -15.53
CA VAL A 474 -21.28 21.59 -16.30
C VAL A 474 -20.09 21.83 -17.22
N ARG A 475 -18.86 21.71 -16.69
CA ARG A 475 -17.64 21.93 -17.44
C ARG A 475 -17.43 20.90 -18.54
N GLY A 476 -17.64 19.62 -18.24
CA GLY A 476 -17.56 18.56 -19.25
C GLY A 476 -18.54 18.79 -20.39
N LYS A 477 -19.74 19.30 -20.08
CA LYS A 477 -20.74 19.65 -21.10
C LYS A 477 -20.28 20.84 -21.96
N GLU A 478 -19.77 21.90 -21.35
CA GLU A 478 -19.23 23.06 -22.09
C GLU A 478 -18.11 22.67 -23.06
N ILE A 479 -17.20 21.79 -22.62
CA ILE A 479 -16.11 21.25 -23.47
C ILE A 479 -16.66 20.43 -24.64
N LEU A 480 -17.70 19.62 -24.42
CA LEU A 480 -18.30 18.80 -25.47
C LEU A 480 -19.15 19.61 -26.46
N ASP A 481 -19.87 20.62 -25.97
CA ASP A 481 -20.72 21.49 -26.79
C ASP A 481 -19.88 22.33 -27.77
N ASP A 482 -18.63 22.69 -27.41
CA ASP A 482 -17.64 23.38 -28.26
C ASP A 482 -16.37 22.51 -28.47
N TRP A 483 -16.57 21.23 -28.79
CA TRP A 483 -15.47 20.25 -28.88
C TRP A 483 -14.40 20.62 -29.90
N ASP A 484 -14.81 21.08 -31.09
CA ASP A 484 -13.90 21.38 -32.19
C ASP A 484 -12.90 22.48 -31.83
N ARG A 485 -13.31 23.42 -30.95
CA ARG A 485 -12.40 24.39 -30.37
C ARG A 485 -11.66 23.83 -29.16
N SER A 486 -12.38 23.26 -28.20
CA SER A 486 -11.84 22.83 -26.91
C SER A 486 -10.74 21.78 -27.03
N VAL A 487 -10.78 20.93 -28.06
CA VAL A 487 -9.73 19.92 -28.33
C VAL A 487 -8.38 20.56 -28.61
N HIS A 488 -8.32 21.79 -29.14
CA HIS A 488 -7.06 22.49 -29.40
C HIS A 488 -6.38 22.98 -28.12
N ASP A 489 -7.15 23.15 -27.03
CA ASP A 489 -6.64 23.46 -25.71
C ASP A 489 -6.34 22.20 -24.90
N MET A 490 -6.43 21.00 -25.50
CA MET A 490 -6.13 19.75 -24.83
C MET A 490 -4.73 19.24 -25.16
N LEU A 491 -4.06 18.70 -24.14
CA LEU A 491 -2.77 18.03 -24.23
C LEU A 491 -2.92 16.54 -23.93
N MET A 492 -2.18 15.72 -24.65
CA MET A 492 -1.91 14.33 -24.28
C MET A 492 -0.54 14.24 -23.63
N VAL A 493 -0.49 13.80 -22.38
CA VAL A 493 0.73 13.57 -21.61
C VAL A 493 1.08 12.09 -21.67
N VAL A 494 2.31 11.80 -22.09
CA VAL A 494 2.82 10.43 -22.27
C VAL A 494 4.15 10.23 -21.56
N PRO A 495 4.41 9.06 -20.96
CA PRO A 495 5.72 8.75 -20.41
C PRO A 495 6.76 8.54 -21.51
N LYS A 496 7.96 9.12 -21.34
CA LYS A 496 9.06 9.05 -22.31
C LYS A 496 9.45 7.62 -22.69
N GLU A 497 9.44 6.71 -21.72
CA GLU A 497 9.86 5.32 -21.92
C GLU A 497 8.96 4.55 -22.89
N ILE A 498 7.66 4.87 -22.90
CA ILE A 498 6.64 4.19 -23.73
C ILE A 498 6.05 5.09 -24.82
N ALA A 499 6.51 6.33 -24.96
CA ALA A 499 5.99 7.29 -25.96
C ALA A 499 5.99 6.70 -27.38
N HIS A 500 7.01 5.93 -27.75
CA HIS A 500 7.08 5.23 -29.05
C HIS A 500 5.92 4.24 -29.28
N LEU A 501 5.43 3.58 -28.23
CA LEU A 501 4.31 2.65 -28.31
C LEU A 501 2.98 3.39 -28.45
N LEU A 502 2.81 4.50 -27.73
CA LEU A 502 1.56 5.26 -27.70
C LEU A 502 1.39 6.19 -28.91
N LEU A 503 2.49 6.74 -29.42
CA LEU A 503 2.48 7.70 -30.52
C LEU A 503 2.64 7.03 -31.90
N GLY A 504 2.77 5.71 -31.96
CA GLY A 504 3.00 4.97 -33.21
C GLY A 504 4.33 5.29 -33.91
N ARG A 505 5.30 5.89 -33.20
CA ARG A 505 6.62 6.25 -33.74
C ARG A 505 7.61 5.09 -33.53
N THR A 506 8.45 4.81 -34.52
CA THR A 506 9.55 3.82 -34.35
C THR A 506 10.43 4.19 -33.16
N LYS A 507 10.74 3.21 -32.31
CA LYS A 507 11.54 3.37 -31.09
C LYS A 507 12.81 4.18 -31.38
N PRO A 508 13.04 5.33 -30.74
CA PRO A 508 14.28 6.07 -30.95
C PRO A 508 15.46 5.17 -30.57
N LYS A 509 16.44 5.00 -31.47
CA LYS A 509 17.65 4.23 -31.20
C LYS A 509 18.27 4.76 -29.91
N LYS A 510 18.39 3.93 -28.87
CA LYS A 510 19.10 4.28 -27.63
C LYS A 510 20.45 4.88 -28.04
N LYS A 511 20.70 6.15 -27.71
CA LYS A 511 22.07 6.68 -27.73
C LYS A 511 22.87 5.77 -26.81
N ALA A 512 23.84 5.04 -27.38
CA ALA A 512 24.76 4.24 -26.60
C ALA A 512 25.37 5.17 -25.54
N LYS A 513 25.16 4.84 -24.26
CA LYS A 513 25.95 5.46 -23.19
C LYS A 513 27.41 5.20 -23.56
N ALA A 514 28.14 6.28 -23.88
CA ALA A 514 29.58 6.21 -23.97
C ALA A 514 30.07 5.62 -22.64
N LYS A 515 30.70 4.44 -22.71
CA LYS A 515 31.47 3.92 -21.59
C LYS A 515 32.59 4.94 -21.35
N ALA A 516 32.56 5.59 -20.20
CA ALA A 516 33.73 6.22 -19.59
C ALA A 516 34.20 5.30 -18.48
#